data_AF-A0A1J5KG95-F1
#
_entry.id   AF-A0A1J5KG95-F1
#
_cell.length_a   1.000
_cell.length_b   1.000
_cell.length_c   1.000
_cell.angle_alpha   90.00
_cell.angle_beta   90.00
_cell.angle_gamma   90.00
#
_symmetry.space_group_name_H-M   'P 1'
#
loop_
_entity.id
_entity.type
_entity.pdbx_description
1 polymer ?
#
loop_
_entity_poly.entity_id
_entity_poly.type
_entity_poly.pdbx_seq_one_letter_code
_entity_poly.pdbx_strand_id
1 'polypeptide(L)'
;MFNKFYLILFLFATSTIAAPLSSNTHELIKLQSSVKSQKSRGTCTMFSAIGLVEHLLIKKGAYLPEDIDLSEEWMEYIIMKDKQSEGSSTSRNFKAIKKYGVVHEQTWPYIGRKWVDLIEYPLSRERCSHLEDQALLLQSCLLGHRDPTLLRISTDAVEKIDPAFIAIRDEAMKLKESITNGLFKRKKSYKLKNHNTVKDLLSSGESLIMGTKLYYGSWNSKKTITHEIQERDKKKWYKGIVSYPEPGSRDRRISFEKGGGHSLILVGYDDEVVVNSRMQMEDGSWKKFSYKGVYYFKNSWGVRGFGKRFKLDGISYPGYGMITQKYAHEMGSFFRIK
;
A
#
# COMPACT_ATOMS: atom_id res chain seq x y z
N MET A 1 23.56 48.43 -48.25
CA MET A 1 22.58 47.33 -48.22
C MET A 1 22.61 46.69 -46.84
N PHE A 2 21.69 47.05 -45.96
CA PHE A 2 21.52 46.38 -44.65
C PHE A 2 20.29 45.49 -44.74
N ASN A 3 20.50 44.17 -44.70
CA ASN A 3 19.43 43.18 -44.74
C ASN A 3 19.01 42.86 -43.29
N LYS A 4 17.81 43.29 -42.90
CA LYS A 4 17.20 42.98 -41.60
C LYS A 4 16.68 41.54 -41.62
N PHE A 5 17.29 40.66 -40.83
CA PHE A 5 16.70 39.36 -40.50
C PHE A 5 15.61 39.55 -39.45
N TYR A 6 14.37 39.20 -39.80
CA TYR A 6 13.26 39.07 -38.86
C TYR A 6 13.32 37.68 -38.21
N LEU A 7 13.58 37.64 -36.90
CA LEU A 7 13.49 36.44 -36.08
C LEU A 7 12.02 36.22 -35.72
N ILE A 8 11.37 35.24 -36.34
CA ILE A 8 10.00 34.83 -35.98
C ILE A 8 10.09 33.93 -34.74
N LEU A 9 9.72 34.48 -33.59
CA LEU A 9 9.62 33.76 -32.33
C LEU A 9 8.30 32.97 -32.32
N PHE A 10 8.35 31.66 -32.52
CA PHE A 10 7.19 30.80 -32.29
C PHE A 10 6.94 30.68 -30.78
N LEU A 11 6.01 31.48 -30.27
CA LEU A 11 5.42 31.30 -28.94
C LEU A 11 4.56 30.03 -28.95
N PHE A 12 5.12 28.92 -28.49
CA PHE A 12 4.31 27.75 -28.12
C PHE A 12 3.50 28.11 -26.88
N ALA A 13 2.25 28.50 -27.08
CA ALA A 13 1.27 28.59 -26.01
C ALA A 13 1.06 27.17 -25.46
N THR A 14 1.60 26.89 -24.27
CA THR A 14 1.25 25.69 -23.52
C THR A 14 -0.19 25.85 -23.03
N SER A 15 -1.16 25.36 -23.79
CA SER A 15 -2.53 25.22 -23.32
C SER A 15 -2.54 24.20 -22.19
N THR A 16 -2.62 24.68 -20.94
CA THR A 16 -2.91 23.82 -19.80
C THR A 16 -4.36 23.37 -19.91
N ILE A 17 -4.60 22.28 -20.62
CA ILE A 17 -5.89 21.60 -20.61
C ILE A 17 -6.12 21.16 -19.17
N ALA A 18 -7.21 21.63 -18.56
CA ALA A 18 -7.59 21.18 -17.22
C ALA A 18 -7.72 19.65 -17.23
N ALA A 19 -7.23 18.99 -16.18
CA ALA A 19 -7.36 17.53 -16.06
C ALA A 19 -8.83 17.11 -16.24
N PRO A 20 -9.12 15.96 -16.88
CA PRO A 20 -10.49 15.49 -17.05
C PRO A 20 -11.17 15.31 -15.69
N LEU A 21 -12.50 15.42 -15.64
CA LEU A 21 -13.28 15.28 -14.39
C LEU A 21 -13.17 13.88 -13.77
N SER A 22 -12.82 12.86 -14.56
CA SER A 22 -12.49 11.52 -14.07
C SER A 22 -11.34 10.92 -14.87
N SER A 23 -10.59 10.01 -14.24
CA SER A 23 -9.56 9.22 -14.93
C SER A 23 -10.14 7.95 -15.55
N ASN A 24 -9.42 7.34 -16.50
CA ASN A 24 -9.74 6.00 -16.99
C ASN A 24 -9.35 4.91 -15.97
N THR A 25 -10.16 4.80 -14.92
CA THR A 25 -9.91 3.92 -13.76
C THR A 25 -9.88 2.43 -14.16
N HIS A 26 -10.71 2.01 -15.11
CA HIS A 26 -10.72 0.62 -15.58
C HIS A 26 -9.38 0.20 -16.18
N GLU A 27 -8.73 1.07 -16.96
CA GLU A 27 -7.42 0.77 -17.53
C GLU A 27 -6.32 0.66 -16.46
N LEU A 28 -6.32 1.52 -15.44
CA LEU A 28 -5.35 1.38 -14.35
C LEU A 28 -5.59 0.13 -13.50
N ILE A 29 -6.84 -0.30 -13.35
CA ILE A 29 -7.17 -1.57 -12.67
C ILE A 29 -6.65 -2.77 -13.46
N LYS A 30 -6.74 -2.76 -14.81
CA LYS A 30 -6.15 -3.82 -15.65
C LYS A 30 -4.64 -3.93 -15.50
N LEU A 31 -3.97 -2.85 -15.10
CA LEU A 31 -2.54 -2.84 -14.80
C LEU A 31 -2.21 -3.25 -13.35
N GLN A 32 -3.16 -3.80 -12.58
CA GLN A 32 -2.91 -4.31 -11.24
C GLN A 32 -2.93 -5.84 -11.23
N SER A 33 -2.01 -6.43 -10.46
CA SER A 33 -2.11 -7.82 -10.01
C SER A 33 -3.37 -8.04 -9.13
N SER A 34 -3.64 -9.29 -8.76
CA SER A 34 -4.76 -9.65 -7.89
C SER A 34 -4.77 -8.91 -6.52
N VAL A 35 -5.95 -8.78 -5.91
CA VAL A 35 -6.10 -8.21 -4.55
C VAL A 35 -5.58 -9.19 -3.50
N LYS A 36 -4.55 -8.78 -2.77
CA LYS A 36 -3.91 -9.57 -1.71
C LYS A 36 -4.54 -9.31 -0.33
N SER A 37 -4.15 -10.12 0.66
CA SER A 37 -4.67 -10.05 2.02
C SER A 37 -3.55 -10.12 3.05
N GLN A 38 -3.28 -9.00 3.72
CA GLN A 38 -2.31 -8.92 4.83
C GLN A 38 -2.79 -9.66 6.09
N LYS A 39 -4.03 -10.17 6.10
CA LYS A 39 -4.65 -10.87 7.25
C LYS A 39 -4.55 -10.03 8.54
N SER A 40 -4.05 -10.62 9.62
CA SER A 40 -4.00 -10.03 10.96
C SER A 40 -2.69 -9.27 11.23
N ARG A 41 -1.98 -8.86 10.19
CA ARG A 41 -0.65 -8.22 10.29
C ARG A 41 -0.66 -6.74 9.93
N GLY A 42 0.24 -5.97 10.52
CA GLY A 42 0.48 -4.54 10.28
C GLY A 42 1.34 -4.23 9.05
N THR A 43 1.16 -4.93 7.94
CA THR A 43 2.11 -4.97 6.80
C THR A 43 1.62 -4.25 5.54
N CYS A 44 0.54 -3.48 5.62
CA CYS A 44 -0.06 -2.75 4.47
C CYS A 44 0.94 -1.98 3.58
N THR A 45 1.98 -1.37 4.17
CA THR A 45 3.00 -0.63 3.39
C THR A 45 3.86 -1.54 2.53
N MET A 46 4.06 -2.80 2.93
CA MET A 46 4.80 -3.81 2.16
C MET A 46 3.93 -4.31 1.00
N PHE A 47 2.68 -4.67 1.29
CA PHE A 47 1.68 -5.07 0.27
C PHE A 47 1.50 -4.01 -0.81
N SER A 48 1.31 -2.75 -0.42
CA SER A 48 1.19 -1.65 -1.38
C SER A 48 2.50 -1.37 -2.12
N ALA A 49 3.66 -1.63 -1.51
CA ALA A 49 4.95 -1.47 -2.19
C ALA A 49 5.17 -2.57 -3.24
N ILE A 50 4.93 -3.83 -2.89
CA ILE A 50 4.99 -4.97 -3.80
C ILE A 50 3.97 -4.81 -4.93
N GLY A 51 2.70 -4.52 -4.61
CA GLY A 51 1.67 -4.30 -5.63
C GLY A 51 2.01 -3.16 -6.60
N LEU A 52 2.72 -2.11 -6.16
CA LEU A 52 3.18 -1.05 -7.07
C LEU A 52 4.38 -1.49 -7.93
N VAL A 53 5.26 -2.38 -7.43
CA VAL A 53 6.31 -3.01 -8.26
C VAL A 53 5.67 -3.85 -9.36
N GLU A 54 4.71 -4.71 -9.01
CA GLU A 54 3.96 -5.53 -9.96
C GLU A 54 3.26 -4.66 -11.01
N HIS A 55 2.59 -3.59 -10.59
CA HIS A 55 2.00 -2.61 -11.50
C HIS A 55 3.00 -2.06 -12.53
N LEU A 56 4.20 -1.67 -12.09
CA LEU A 56 5.23 -1.14 -13.00
C LEU A 56 5.73 -2.20 -13.99
N LEU A 57 5.77 -3.47 -13.59
CA LEU A 57 6.17 -4.58 -14.46
C LEU A 57 5.11 -4.89 -15.51
N ILE A 58 3.84 -4.95 -15.09
CA ILE A 58 2.70 -5.13 -15.99
C ILE A 58 2.64 -3.97 -16.99
N LYS A 59 2.74 -2.72 -16.51
CA LYS A 59 2.74 -1.53 -17.36
C LYS A 59 3.88 -1.50 -18.39
N LYS A 60 5.03 -2.11 -18.08
CA LYS A 60 6.16 -2.24 -19.01
C LYS A 60 6.00 -3.41 -20.00
N GLY A 61 4.93 -4.19 -19.90
CA GLY A 61 4.72 -5.38 -20.72
C GLY A 61 5.64 -6.55 -20.35
N ALA A 62 6.27 -6.52 -19.17
CA ALA A 62 7.17 -7.59 -18.73
C ALA A 62 6.39 -8.81 -18.19
N TYR A 63 5.17 -8.60 -17.71
CA TYR A 63 4.30 -9.63 -17.14
C TYR A 63 2.84 -9.32 -17.45
N LEU A 64 2.01 -10.37 -17.53
CA LEU A 64 0.57 -10.23 -17.43
C LEU A 64 0.14 -10.13 -15.95
N PRO A 65 -1.00 -9.50 -15.63
CA PRO A 65 -1.50 -9.36 -14.26
C PRO A 65 -1.64 -10.68 -13.47
N GLU A 66 -1.97 -11.76 -14.17
CA GLU A 66 -2.17 -13.11 -13.63
C GLU A 66 -0.86 -13.88 -13.42
N ASP A 67 0.23 -13.48 -14.10
CA ASP A 67 1.50 -14.21 -14.11
C ASP A 67 2.49 -13.69 -13.06
N ILE A 68 2.23 -12.51 -12.48
CA ILE A 68 3.10 -11.90 -11.47
C ILE A 68 2.50 -12.01 -10.08
N ASP A 69 3.24 -12.68 -9.19
CA ASP A 69 2.95 -12.77 -7.77
C ASP A 69 4.26 -12.71 -6.98
N LEU A 70 4.53 -11.55 -6.37
CA LEU A 70 5.74 -11.30 -5.59
C LEU A 70 5.47 -11.45 -4.10
N SER A 71 6.43 -12.04 -3.38
CA SER A 71 6.33 -12.36 -1.97
C SER A 71 6.36 -11.12 -1.07
N GLU A 72 5.24 -10.86 -0.39
CA GLU A 72 5.24 -9.92 0.72
C GLU A 72 5.97 -10.45 1.96
N GLU A 73 6.08 -11.77 2.12
CA GLU A 73 6.83 -12.41 3.22
C GLU A 73 8.31 -12.05 3.16
N TRP A 74 8.91 -12.11 1.96
CA TRP A 74 10.27 -11.64 1.71
C TRP A 74 10.43 -10.16 2.06
N MET A 75 9.50 -9.33 1.57
CA MET A 75 9.48 -7.89 1.82
C MET A 75 9.39 -7.58 3.31
N GLU A 76 8.69 -8.41 4.06
CA GLU A 76 8.55 -8.27 5.48
C GLU A 76 9.83 -8.67 6.21
N TYR A 77 10.39 -9.84 5.91
CA TYR A 77 11.67 -10.31 6.44
C TYR A 77 12.78 -9.25 6.29
N ILE A 78 12.97 -8.70 5.09
CA ILE A 78 14.04 -7.72 4.83
C ILE A 78 13.88 -6.41 5.62
N ILE A 79 12.66 -6.09 6.08
CA ILE A 79 12.40 -4.93 6.92
C ILE A 79 12.50 -5.29 8.41
N MET A 80 11.91 -6.41 8.82
CA MET A 80 11.79 -6.83 10.22
C MET A 80 13.10 -7.31 10.82
N LYS A 81 14.03 -7.81 9.99
CA LYS A 81 15.36 -8.22 10.45
C LYS A 81 16.16 -7.14 11.21
N ASP A 82 15.78 -5.87 11.04
CA ASP A 82 16.41 -4.71 11.70
C ASP A 82 15.39 -3.94 12.58
N LYS A 83 14.33 -4.61 13.07
CA LYS A 83 13.23 -3.98 13.82
C LYS A 83 12.68 -4.87 14.93
N GLN A 84 12.20 -4.19 15.98
CA GLN A 84 11.51 -4.80 17.12
C GLN A 84 9.99 -4.46 17.12
N SER A 85 9.47 -3.91 16.02
CA SER A 85 8.05 -3.61 15.86
C SER A 85 7.58 -3.84 14.44
N GLU A 86 6.34 -4.28 14.28
CA GLU A 86 5.72 -4.51 12.98
C GLU A 86 5.46 -3.18 12.24
N GLY A 87 5.43 -3.24 10.91
CA GLY A 87 5.14 -2.11 10.04
C GLY A 87 6.38 -1.37 9.51
N SER A 88 6.17 -0.51 8.53
CA SER A 88 7.25 0.17 7.80
C SER A 88 6.75 1.50 7.23
N SER A 89 7.56 2.10 6.36
CA SER A 89 7.16 3.21 5.52
C SER A 89 7.42 2.88 4.06
N THR A 90 6.60 3.45 3.16
CA THR A 90 6.69 3.29 1.71
C THR A 90 8.11 3.55 1.20
N SER A 91 8.75 4.64 1.63
CA SER A 91 10.11 4.97 1.17
C SER A 91 11.20 4.02 1.70
N ARG A 92 11.02 3.45 2.90
CA ARG A 92 11.93 2.40 3.40
C ARG A 92 11.78 1.13 2.58
N ASN A 93 10.54 0.77 2.22
CA ASN A 93 10.26 -0.43 1.44
C ASN A 93 10.92 -0.39 0.06
N PHE A 94 10.79 0.70 -0.69
CA PHE A 94 11.44 0.80 -2.00
C PHE A 94 12.97 0.84 -1.95
N LYS A 95 13.55 1.38 -0.88
CA LYS A 95 15.00 1.28 -0.67
C LYS A 95 15.43 -0.15 -0.39
N ALA A 96 14.62 -0.91 0.36
CA ALA A 96 14.90 -2.32 0.62
C ALA A 96 14.76 -3.15 -0.66
N ILE A 97 13.72 -2.94 -1.47
CA ILE A 97 13.56 -3.59 -2.79
C ILE A 97 14.77 -3.33 -3.70
N LYS A 98 15.28 -2.09 -3.77
CA LYS A 98 16.50 -1.79 -4.54
C LYS A 98 17.75 -2.47 -3.96
N LYS A 99 17.82 -2.66 -2.64
CA LYS A 99 19.00 -3.22 -1.98
C LYS A 99 19.01 -4.75 -2.09
N TYR A 100 17.87 -5.39 -1.86
CA TYR A 100 17.76 -6.83 -1.65
C TYR A 100 16.97 -7.56 -2.74
N GLY A 101 16.29 -6.86 -3.65
CA GLY A 101 15.47 -7.50 -4.68
C GLY A 101 14.07 -7.86 -4.18
N VAL A 102 13.42 -8.73 -4.95
CA VAL A 102 12.10 -9.33 -4.69
C VAL A 102 12.21 -10.83 -4.90
N VAL A 103 11.23 -11.58 -4.44
CA VAL A 103 11.12 -13.05 -4.51
C VAL A 103 9.71 -13.37 -4.99
N HIS A 104 9.49 -14.47 -5.70
CA HIS A 104 8.15 -14.90 -6.08
C HIS A 104 7.39 -15.45 -4.87
N GLU A 105 6.06 -15.26 -4.83
CA GLU A 105 5.21 -15.80 -3.77
C GLU A 105 5.33 -17.34 -3.67
N GLN A 106 5.53 -18.03 -4.78
CA GLN A 106 5.77 -19.48 -4.80
C GLN A 106 7.05 -19.89 -4.05
N THR A 107 8.10 -19.06 -4.11
CA THR A 107 9.40 -19.31 -3.48
C THR A 107 9.36 -19.03 -1.98
N TRP A 108 8.63 -17.98 -1.56
CA TRP A 108 8.40 -17.71 -0.14
C TRP A 108 6.96 -17.26 0.13
N PRO A 109 6.04 -18.20 0.40
CA PRO A 109 4.63 -17.89 0.60
C PRO A 109 4.36 -17.06 1.85
N TYR A 110 3.39 -16.16 1.75
CA TYR A 110 2.92 -15.31 2.84
C TYR A 110 2.17 -16.11 3.91
N ILE A 111 2.62 -15.97 5.16
CA ILE A 111 2.07 -16.72 6.30
C ILE A 111 0.83 -16.01 6.87
N GLY A 112 0.79 -14.68 6.82
CA GLY A 112 -0.36 -13.87 7.25
C GLY A 112 -0.75 -14.02 8.73
N ARG A 113 0.15 -14.51 9.56
CA ARG A 113 -0.03 -14.63 11.01
C ARG A 113 1.02 -13.81 11.73
N LYS A 114 0.74 -13.41 12.97
CA LYS A 114 1.72 -12.75 13.81
C LYS A 114 2.28 -13.77 14.78
N TRP A 115 3.59 -13.98 14.80
CA TRP A 115 4.23 -14.78 15.85
C TRP A 115 4.52 -13.88 17.05
N VAL A 116 4.00 -14.27 18.21
CA VAL A 116 4.23 -13.55 19.49
C VAL A 116 5.21 -14.29 20.40
N ASP A 117 5.36 -15.60 20.21
CA ASP A 117 6.26 -16.46 20.96
C ASP A 117 6.69 -17.72 20.16
N LEU A 118 7.49 -18.58 20.79
CA LEU A 118 8.00 -19.85 20.27
C LEU A 118 7.07 -21.06 20.57
N ILE A 119 5.88 -20.81 21.11
CA ILE A 119 4.97 -21.84 21.64
C ILE A 119 3.76 -21.97 20.72
N GLU A 120 3.15 -20.86 20.32
CA GLU A 120 1.89 -20.83 19.58
C GLU A 120 2.02 -21.48 18.19
N TYR A 121 3.22 -21.48 17.59
CA TYR A 121 3.43 -21.94 16.22
C TYR A 121 4.66 -22.86 16.07
N PRO A 122 4.51 -24.09 15.54
CA PRO A 122 5.65 -24.98 15.29
C PRO A 122 6.75 -24.34 14.43
N LEU A 123 6.36 -23.59 13.40
CA LEU A 123 7.30 -22.87 12.53
C LEU A 123 8.07 -21.75 13.24
N SER A 124 7.49 -21.10 14.26
CA SER A 124 8.21 -20.07 15.01
C SER A 124 9.31 -20.70 15.86
N ARG A 125 9.02 -21.84 16.49
CA ARG A 125 10.04 -22.64 17.19
C ARG A 125 11.15 -23.09 16.24
N GLU A 126 10.78 -23.76 15.15
CA GLU A 126 11.72 -24.30 14.16
C GLU A 126 12.71 -23.25 13.65
N ARG A 127 12.24 -22.01 13.39
CA ARG A 127 13.05 -20.99 12.74
C ARG A 127 13.69 -19.97 13.68
N CYS A 128 13.25 -19.91 14.93
CA CYS A 128 13.67 -18.84 15.85
C CYS A 128 14.14 -19.34 17.23
N SER A 129 14.00 -20.62 17.59
CA SER A 129 14.33 -21.08 18.95
C SER A 129 15.81 -20.97 19.30
N HIS A 130 16.72 -21.08 18.33
CA HIS A 130 18.16 -20.89 18.56
C HIS A 130 18.53 -19.44 18.93
N LEU A 131 17.58 -18.51 18.86
CA LEU A 131 17.75 -17.11 19.26
C LEU A 131 17.14 -16.82 20.65
N GLU A 132 16.69 -17.83 21.40
CA GLU A 132 15.98 -17.64 22.67
C GLU A 132 16.74 -16.79 23.69
N ASP A 133 18.06 -16.96 23.77
CA ASP A 133 18.95 -16.17 24.64
C ASP A 133 19.30 -14.78 24.06
N GLN A 134 18.82 -14.45 22.86
CA GLN A 134 19.12 -13.23 22.11
C GLN A 134 17.84 -12.42 21.87
N ALA A 135 17.25 -11.89 22.93
CA ALA A 135 15.91 -11.29 22.94
C ALA A 135 15.58 -10.36 21.75
N LEU A 136 16.51 -9.47 21.36
CA LEU A 136 16.29 -8.55 20.23
C LEU A 136 16.26 -9.26 18.86
N LEU A 137 17.07 -10.31 18.69
CA LEU A 137 17.10 -11.12 17.48
C LEU A 137 15.92 -12.08 17.43
N LEU A 138 15.55 -12.69 18.56
CA LEU A 138 14.31 -13.46 18.69
C LEU A 138 13.11 -12.61 18.28
N GLN A 139 12.99 -11.39 18.81
CA GLN A 139 11.88 -10.50 18.46
C GLN A 139 11.87 -10.15 16.97
N SER A 140 13.04 -9.90 16.38
CA SER A 140 13.15 -9.64 14.94
C SER A 140 12.79 -10.87 14.10
N CYS A 141 13.14 -12.07 14.58
CA CYS A 141 12.84 -13.35 13.96
C CYS A 141 11.34 -13.66 14.00
N LEU A 142 10.70 -13.47 15.16
CA LEU A 142 9.25 -13.62 15.30
C LEU A 142 8.49 -12.62 14.42
N LEU A 143 9.01 -11.40 14.25
CA LEU A 143 8.41 -10.41 13.37
C LEU A 143 8.61 -10.71 11.89
N GLY A 144 9.80 -11.13 11.47
CA GLY A 144 10.14 -11.41 10.06
C GLY A 144 10.00 -12.88 9.65
N HIS A 145 9.48 -13.71 10.55
CA HIS A 145 9.29 -15.16 10.43
C HIS A 145 10.53 -15.99 10.06
N ARG A 146 11.73 -15.46 10.31
CA ARG A 146 13.01 -16.13 10.02
C ARG A 146 14.18 -15.42 10.65
N ASP A 147 15.28 -16.14 10.84
CA ASP A 147 16.49 -15.61 11.47
C ASP A 147 16.98 -14.31 10.75
N PRO A 148 17.07 -13.18 11.48
CA PRO A 148 17.42 -11.88 10.92
C PRO A 148 18.89 -11.79 10.43
N THR A 149 19.74 -12.76 10.77
CA THR A 149 21.16 -12.79 10.45
C THR A 149 21.48 -13.44 9.11
N LEU A 150 20.55 -14.21 8.52
CA LEU A 150 20.80 -15.03 7.32
C LEU A 150 21.30 -14.25 6.09
N LEU A 151 20.97 -12.95 5.98
CA LEU A 151 21.49 -12.07 4.92
C LEU A 151 22.94 -11.59 5.13
N ARG A 152 23.52 -11.79 6.31
CA ARG A 152 24.84 -11.28 6.70
C ARG A 152 25.91 -12.36 6.78
N ILE A 153 25.51 -13.62 6.78
CA ILE A 153 26.42 -14.77 6.94
C ILE A 153 26.71 -15.45 5.61
N SER A 154 27.78 -16.25 5.57
CA SER A 154 28.19 -17.00 4.36
C SER A 154 27.16 -18.06 3.97
N THR A 155 27.21 -18.51 2.71
CA THR A 155 26.35 -19.61 2.23
C THR A 155 26.52 -20.87 3.06
N ASP A 156 27.75 -21.29 3.36
CA ASP A 156 28.03 -22.47 4.20
C ASP A 156 27.43 -22.34 5.62
N ALA A 157 27.35 -21.13 6.15
CA ALA A 157 26.72 -20.89 7.45
C ALA A 157 25.18 -20.94 7.33
N VAL A 158 24.61 -20.37 6.25
CA VAL A 158 23.18 -20.51 5.96
C VAL A 158 22.81 -21.97 5.76
N GLU A 159 23.59 -22.77 5.04
CA GLU A 159 23.31 -24.18 4.77
C GLU A 159 23.14 -25.01 6.04
N LYS A 160 23.91 -24.68 7.09
CA LYS A 160 23.85 -25.36 8.39
C LYS A 160 22.67 -24.92 9.26
N ILE A 161 22.20 -23.69 9.10
CA ILE A 161 21.15 -23.08 9.94
C ILE A 161 19.78 -23.22 9.26
N ASP A 162 19.72 -22.87 7.99
CA ASP A 162 18.50 -22.77 7.20
C ASP A 162 18.78 -22.95 5.70
N PRO A 163 18.98 -24.19 5.22
CA PRO A 163 19.33 -24.47 3.83
C PRO A 163 18.27 -24.00 2.84
N ALA A 164 16.99 -23.97 3.25
CA ALA A 164 15.91 -23.48 2.40
C ALA A 164 16.00 -21.97 2.11
N PHE A 165 16.72 -21.19 2.94
CA PHE A 165 16.94 -19.77 2.70
C PHE A 165 17.90 -19.49 1.53
N ILE A 166 18.75 -20.46 1.14
CA ILE A 166 19.70 -20.29 0.03
C ILE A 166 18.93 -20.02 -1.27
N ALA A 167 17.96 -20.87 -1.61
CA ALA A 167 17.16 -20.72 -2.83
C ALA A 167 16.41 -19.37 -2.89
N ILE A 168 15.87 -18.92 -1.74
CA ILE A 168 15.20 -17.63 -1.60
C ILE A 168 16.18 -16.48 -1.88
N ARG A 169 17.36 -16.51 -1.25
CA ARG A 169 18.38 -15.47 -1.38
C ARG A 169 18.91 -15.40 -2.80
N ASP A 170 19.11 -16.54 -3.44
CA ASP A 170 19.60 -16.64 -4.81
C ASP A 170 18.57 -16.12 -5.82
N GLU A 171 17.29 -16.47 -5.64
CA GLU A 171 16.21 -15.87 -6.44
C GLU A 171 16.16 -14.35 -6.24
N ALA A 172 16.27 -13.87 -4.99
CA ALA A 172 16.26 -12.44 -4.71
C ALA A 172 17.37 -11.68 -5.44
N MET A 173 18.58 -12.25 -5.50
CA MET A 173 19.71 -11.68 -6.24
C MET A 173 19.44 -11.68 -7.75
N LYS A 174 18.97 -12.81 -8.30
CA LYS A 174 18.63 -12.95 -9.73
C LYS A 174 17.54 -11.96 -10.16
N LEU A 175 16.45 -11.85 -9.40
CA LEU A 175 15.35 -10.92 -9.67
C LEU A 175 15.75 -9.47 -9.43
N LYS A 176 16.68 -9.20 -8.49
CA LYS A 176 17.23 -7.85 -8.35
C LYS A 176 17.92 -7.38 -9.63
N GLU A 177 18.74 -8.23 -10.22
CA GLU A 177 19.48 -7.92 -11.44
C GLU A 177 18.57 -7.76 -12.66
N SER A 178 17.68 -8.73 -12.86
CA SER A 178 16.79 -8.78 -14.04
C SER A 178 15.58 -7.85 -13.96
N ILE A 179 15.04 -7.60 -12.76
CA ILE A 179 13.78 -6.87 -12.56
C ILE A 179 14.02 -5.52 -11.89
N THR A 180 14.54 -5.49 -10.66
CA THR A 180 14.41 -4.27 -9.81
C THR A 180 15.49 -3.21 -10.06
N ASN A 181 16.66 -3.60 -10.58
CA ASN A 181 17.77 -2.67 -10.84
C ASN A 181 17.40 -1.60 -11.89
N GLY A 182 16.69 -1.99 -12.96
CA GLY A 182 16.22 -1.09 -14.02
C GLY A 182 14.78 -0.57 -13.83
N LEU A 183 14.03 -1.06 -12.84
CA LEU A 183 12.61 -0.75 -12.73
C LEU A 183 12.33 0.71 -12.38
N PHE A 184 13.06 1.25 -11.40
CA PHE A 184 12.90 2.62 -10.90
C PHE A 184 14.19 3.19 -10.29
N LYS A 185 14.27 4.53 -10.23
CA LYS A 185 15.44 5.25 -9.70
C LYS A 185 15.44 5.30 -8.17
N ARG A 186 16.61 5.08 -7.56
CA ARG A 186 16.79 5.22 -6.11
C ARG A 186 16.65 6.69 -5.69
N LYS A 187 15.80 6.98 -4.70
CA LYS A 187 15.62 8.32 -4.13
C LYS A 187 15.72 8.33 -2.60
N LYS A 188 16.04 9.50 -2.03
CA LYS A 188 16.01 9.71 -0.57
C LYS A 188 14.58 9.59 -0.01
N SER A 189 13.60 10.08 -0.75
CA SER A 189 12.17 9.96 -0.48
C SER A 189 11.43 9.80 -1.80
N TYR A 190 10.38 8.98 -1.78
CA TYR A 190 9.45 8.82 -2.90
C TYR A 190 8.14 9.61 -2.67
N LYS A 191 8.04 10.34 -1.55
CA LYS A 191 6.88 11.17 -1.22
C LYS A 191 6.76 12.32 -2.22
N LEU A 192 5.56 12.53 -2.75
CA LEU A 192 5.23 13.70 -3.54
C LEU A 192 5.23 14.95 -2.66
N LYS A 193 5.84 16.03 -3.18
CA LYS A 193 5.84 17.34 -2.51
C LYS A 193 4.56 18.14 -2.80
N ASN A 194 3.97 17.93 -3.98
CA ASN A 194 2.79 18.65 -4.45
C ASN A 194 1.66 17.65 -4.74
N HIS A 195 0.59 17.72 -3.95
CA HIS A 195 -0.56 16.83 -4.07
C HIS A 195 -1.45 17.16 -5.29
N ASN A 196 -1.31 18.36 -5.88
CA ASN A 196 -2.10 18.74 -7.06
C ASN A 196 -1.78 17.87 -8.28
N THR A 197 -0.58 17.26 -8.30
CA THR A 197 -0.15 16.38 -9.40
C THR A 197 -0.76 14.97 -9.35
N VAL A 198 -1.47 14.60 -8.26
CA VAL A 198 -1.99 13.23 -8.09
C VAL A 198 -2.97 12.87 -9.21
N LYS A 199 -3.87 13.79 -9.59
CA LYS A 199 -4.83 13.55 -10.67
C LYS A 199 -4.15 13.42 -12.03
N ASP A 200 -3.20 14.29 -12.34
CA ASP A 200 -2.42 14.23 -13.60
C ASP A 200 -1.70 12.89 -13.75
N LEU A 201 -1.15 12.36 -12.65
CA LEU A 201 -0.47 11.06 -12.62
C LEU A 201 -1.44 9.91 -12.87
N LEU A 202 -2.60 9.92 -12.20
CA LEU A 202 -3.62 8.89 -12.43
C LEU A 202 -4.18 8.95 -13.86
N SER A 203 -4.43 10.15 -14.40
CA SER A 203 -4.89 10.34 -15.78
C SER A 203 -3.86 9.96 -16.83
N SER A 204 -2.56 10.00 -16.50
CA SER A 204 -1.47 9.50 -17.36
C SER A 204 -1.17 8.01 -17.16
N GLY A 205 -2.05 7.28 -16.47
CA GLY A 205 -1.91 5.84 -16.28
C GLY A 205 -0.89 5.44 -15.23
N GLU A 206 -0.48 6.33 -14.32
CA GLU A 206 0.46 6.03 -13.24
C GLU A 206 -0.28 5.82 -11.91
N SER A 207 -0.29 4.58 -11.40
CA SER A 207 -0.75 4.30 -10.03
C SER A 207 0.23 4.86 -8.99
N LEU A 208 -0.32 5.23 -7.84
CA LEU A 208 0.42 5.85 -6.73
C LEU A 208 0.08 5.15 -5.42
N ILE A 209 1.00 5.18 -4.45
CA ILE A 209 0.66 4.77 -3.09
C ILE A 209 0.17 5.97 -2.31
N MET A 210 -0.92 5.80 -1.57
CA MET A 210 -1.37 6.73 -0.55
C MET A 210 -1.21 6.10 0.82
N GLY A 211 -0.36 6.70 1.65
CA GLY A 211 -0.33 6.45 3.09
C GLY A 211 -1.30 7.38 3.80
N THR A 212 -2.02 6.89 4.80
CA THR A 212 -3.01 7.68 5.55
C THR A 212 -3.22 7.10 6.95
N LYS A 213 -3.90 7.83 7.83
CA LYS A 213 -4.35 7.31 9.13
C LYS A 213 -5.72 6.64 9.00
N LEU A 214 -5.99 5.56 9.72
CA LEU A 214 -7.31 4.93 9.76
C LEU A 214 -8.23 5.64 10.76
N TYR A 215 -9.23 6.33 10.23
CA TYR A 215 -10.36 6.84 11.00
C TYR A 215 -11.49 5.81 11.00
N TYR A 216 -11.67 5.09 12.11
CA TYR A 216 -12.45 3.86 12.15
C TYR A 216 -13.93 4.04 11.79
N GLY A 217 -14.55 5.14 12.18
CA GLY A 217 -15.92 5.50 11.79
C GLY A 217 -16.01 5.76 10.29
N SER A 218 -15.11 6.59 9.78
CA SER A 218 -14.98 6.95 8.36
C SER A 218 -14.74 5.76 7.44
N TRP A 219 -13.95 4.79 7.90
CA TRP A 219 -13.69 3.52 7.22
C TRP A 219 -14.76 2.46 7.45
N ASN A 220 -15.77 2.73 8.28
CA ASN A 220 -16.83 1.78 8.66
C ASN A 220 -16.28 0.48 9.28
N SER A 221 -15.17 0.59 10.00
CA SER A 221 -14.44 -0.51 10.63
C SER A 221 -15.22 -1.10 11.80
N LYS A 222 -14.99 -2.38 12.12
CA LYS A 222 -15.52 -3.00 13.36
C LYS A 222 -15.06 -2.26 14.61
N LYS A 223 -13.87 -1.63 14.56
CA LYS A 223 -13.29 -0.86 15.67
C LYS A 223 -14.14 0.35 16.10
N THR A 224 -15.08 0.81 15.26
CA THR A 224 -16.06 1.82 15.68
C THR A 224 -16.89 1.36 16.88
N ILE A 225 -17.20 0.05 16.96
CA ILE A 225 -17.94 -0.54 18.07
C ILE A 225 -17.00 -0.74 19.25
N THR A 226 -15.81 -1.33 19.01
CA THR A 226 -14.80 -1.60 20.05
C THR A 226 -14.32 -0.36 20.79
N HIS A 227 -14.32 0.80 20.13
CA HIS A 227 -13.92 2.07 20.74
C HIS A 227 -15.10 3.02 20.94
N GLU A 228 -16.32 2.49 20.86
CA GLU A 228 -17.57 3.21 21.13
C GLU A 228 -17.70 4.53 20.35
N ILE A 229 -17.18 4.60 19.13
CA ILE A 229 -17.11 5.84 18.34
C ILE A 229 -18.49 6.24 17.83
N GLN A 230 -19.15 5.31 17.14
CA GLN A 230 -20.47 5.46 16.54
C GLN A 230 -20.97 4.10 16.05
N GLU A 231 -22.26 4.02 15.70
CA GLU A 231 -22.83 2.85 15.01
C GLU A 231 -22.10 2.56 13.69
N ARG A 232 -21.92 1.26 13.38
CA ARG A 232 -21.20 0.79 12.20
C ARG A 232 -22.10 0.65 10.98
N ASP A 233 -21.80 1.38 9.90
CA ASP A 233 -22.43 1.17 8.60
C ASP A 233 -21.77 0.00 7.82
N LYS A 234 -22.28 -1.22 8.02
CA LYS A 234 -21.81 -2.41 7.31
C LYS A 234 -22.02 -2.33 5.80
N LYS A 235 -23.02 -1.58 5.32
CA LYS A 235 -23.31 -1.44 3.89
C LYS A 235 -22.19 -0.66 3.20
N LYS A 236 -21.76 0.47 3.78
CA LYS A 236 -20.61 1.24 3.29
C LYS A 236 -19.30 0.46 3.39
N TRP A 237 -19.10 -0.29 4.48
CA TRP A 237 -17.94 -1.19 4.60
C TRP A 237 -17.86 -2.18 3.41
N TYR A 238 -18.95 -2.88 3.11
CA TYR A 238 -18.97 -3.84 1.99
C TYR A 238 -18.89 -3.17 0.62
N LYS A 239 -19.40 -1.94 0.49
CA LYS A 239 -19.25 -1.13 -0.73
C LYS A 239 -17.88 -0.47 -0.86
N GLY A 240 -17.01 -0.58 0.14
CA GLY A 240 -15.67 0.01 0.09
C GLY A 240 -15.68 1.54 0.13
N ILE A 241 -16.67 2.16 0.78
CA ILE A 241 -16.81 3.62 0.84
C ILE A 241 -16.11 4.14 2.10
N VAL A 242 -15.18 5.08 1.93
CA VAL A 242 -14.50 5.80 3.01
C VAL A 242 -14.91 7.27 2.97
N SER A 243 -15.61 7.73 4.01
CA SER A 243 -16.02 9.13 4.15
C SER A 243 -14.95 9.96 4.87
N TYR A 244 -15.11 11.29 4.92
CA TYR A 244 -14.21 12.17 5.63
C TYR A 244 -14.50 12.22 7.15
N PRO A 245 -13.49 12.15 8.03
CA PRO A 245 -13.65 12.31 9.48
C PRO A 245 -13.77 13.78 9.88
N GLU A 246 -14.99 14.22 10.16
CA GLU A 246 -15.29 15.63 10.42
C GLU A 246 -14.64 16.17 11.70
N PRO A 247 -14.10 17.41 11.68
CA PRO A 247 -13.76 18.13 12.90
C PRO A 247 -14.93 18.16 13.89
N GLY A 248 -14.64 17.91 15.17
CA GLY A 248 -15.68 17.81 16.21
C GLY A 248 -16.51 16.53 16.19
N SER A 249 -16.16 15.54 15.34
CA SER A 249 -16.73 14.19 15.43
C SER A 249 -15.95 13.30 16.39
N ARG A 250 -16.66 12.34 17.01
CA ARG A 250 -16.05 11.32 17.89
C ARG A 250 -15.01 10.50 17.13
N ASP A 251 -15.26 10.23 15.85
CA ASP A 251 -14.32 9.50 15.00
C ASP A 251 -13.01 10.27 14.82
N ARG A 252 -13.08 11.58 14.57
CA ARG A 252 -11.89 12.42 14.39
C ARG A 252 -11.02 12.41 15.64
N ARG A 253 -11.58 12.52 16.85
CA ARG A 253 -10.78 12.47 18.09
C ARG A 253 -10.26 11.08 18.40
N ILE A 254 -11.17 10.11 18.55
CA ILE A 254 -10.81 8.76 19.05
C ILE A 254 -9.88 8.05 18.07
N SER A 255 -10.14 8.12 16.77
CA SER A 255 -9.27 7.48 15.78
C SER A 255 -7.99 8.28 15.52
N PHE A 256 -7.94 9.58 15.83
CA PHE A 256 -6.66 10.30 15.82
C PHE A 256 -5.72 9.79 16.91
N GLU A 257 -6.22 9.29 18.04
CA GLU A 257 -5.36 8.70 19.07
C GLU A 257 -5.10 7.21 18.79
N LYS A 258 -6.17 6.44 18.50
CA LYS A 258 -6.13 4.98 18.43
C LYS A 258 -5.93 4.41 17.02
N GLY A 259 -6.02 5.24 15.99
CA GLY A 259 -5.91 4.84 14.59
C GLY A 259 -4.47 4.52 14.20
N GLY A 260 -4.26 3.37 13.57
CA GLY A 260 -2.98 3.03 12.94
C GLY A 260 -2.80 3.74 11.60
N GLY A 261 -1.56 3.77 11.12
CA GLY A 261 -1.28 4.10 9.72
C GLY A 261 -1.76 2.99 8.78
N HIS A 262 -2.14 3.36 7.55
CA HIS A 262 -2.58 2.46 6.50
C HIS A 262 -2.05 2.91 5.14
N SER A 263 -1.90 1.96 4.22
CA SER A 263 -1.30 2.20 2.91
C SER A 263 -2.08 1.45 1.85
N LEU A 264 -2.35 2.11 0.73
CA LEU A 264 -3.18 1.62 -0.37
C LEU A 264 -2.67 2.14 -1.71
N ILE A 265 -3.05 1.50 -2.81
CA ILE A 265 -2.66 1.91 -4.18
C ILE A 265 -3.84 2.62 -4.83
N LEU A 266 -3.64 3.88 -5.22
CA LEU A 266 -4.60 4.64 -6.01
C LEU A 266 -4.57 4.19 -7.47
N VAL A 267 -5.76 3.99 -8.03
CA VAL A 267 -5.98 3.48 -9.39
C VAL A 267 -6.93 4.36 -10.21
N GLY A 268 -7.35 5.50 -9.65
CA GLY A 268 -8.13 6.46 -10.40
C GLY A 268 -8.80 7.50 -9.51
N TYR A 269 -9.54 8.41 -10.14
CA TYR A 269 -10.36 9.42 -9.48
C TYR A 269 -11.62 9.72 -10.30
N ASP A 270 -12.59 10.30 -9.62
CA ASP A 270 -13.80 10.86 -10.21
C ASP A 270 -14.23 12.07 -9.36
N ASP A 271 -14.22 13.26 -9.97
CA ASP A 271 -14.57 14.53 -9.34
C ASP A 271 -16.09 14.71 -9.17
N GLU A 272 -16.92 13.85 -9.78
CA GLU A 272 -18.38 13.95 -9.79
C GLU A 272 -19.06 13.06 -8.74
N VAL A 273 -18.43 11.98 -8.30
CA VAL A 273 -18.99 11.09 -7.27
C VAL A 273 -19.20 11.82 -5.95
N VAL A 274 -20.42 11.70 -5.41
CA VAL A 274 -20.80 12.25 -4.10
C VAL A 274 -20.84 11.17 -3.03
N VAL A 275 -20.04 11.34 -1.98
CA VAL A 275 -20.04 10.49 -0.79
C VAL A 275 -20.81 11.18 0.33
N ASN A 276 -21.91 10.55 0.74
CA ASN A 276 -22.71 10.99 1.89
C ASN A 276 -22.31 10.22 3.15
N SER A 277 -22.18 10.90 4.28
CA SER A 277 -21.92 10.32 5.59
C SER A 277 -22.87 10.86 6.66
N ARG A 278 -23.02 10.07 7.74
CA ARG A 278 -23.69 10.47 8.97
C ARG A 278 -22.76 10.07 10.10
N MET A 279 -22.43 11.00 10.98
CA MET A 279 -21.40 10.82 12.01
C MET A 279 -21.92 11.31 13.35
N GLN A 280 -21.46 10.66 14.42
CA GLN A 280 -21.75 11.10 15.78
C GLN A 280 -20.74 12.17 16.18
N MET A 281 -21.26 13.32 16.61
CA MET A 281 -20.49 14.47 17.07
C MET A 281 -20.14 14.33 18.55
N GLU A 282 -19.19 15.12 19.04
CA GLU A 282 -18.79 15.09 20.46
C GLU A 282 -19.94 15.46 21.42
N ASP A 283 -20.87 16.32 20.99
CA ASP A 283 -22.08 16.70 21.74
C ASP A 283 -23.16 15.59 21.76
N GLY A 284 -22.86 14.42 21.18
CA GLY A 284 -23.78 13.29 21.07
C GLY A 284 -24.76 13.38 19.90
N SER A 285 -24.85 14.54 19.22
CA SER A 285 -25.73 14.73 18.07
C SER A 285 -25.24 13.94 16.85
N TRP A 286 -26.16 13.67 15.92
CA TRP A 286 -25.84 13.06 14.64
C TRP A 286 -25.95 14.08 13.52
N LYS A 287 -24.86 14.31 12.79
CA LYS A 287 -24.83 15.24 11.64
C LYS A 287 -24.56 14.50 10.34
N LYS A 288 -25.14 15.01 9.25
CA LYS A 288 -24.96 14.49 7.89
C LYS A 288 -23.97 15.39 7.15
N PHE A 289 -23.11 14.78 6.35
CA PHE A 289 -22.10 15.46 5.55
C PHE A 289 -22.07 14.89 4.15
N SER A 290 -21.66 15.70 3.18
CA SER A 290 -21.59 15.31 1.77
C SER A 290 -20.33 15.91 1.14
N TYR A 291 -19.57 15.07 0.43
CA TYR A 291 -18.39 15.50 -0.29
C TYR A 291 -18.41 14.98 -1.71
N LYS A 292 -18.13 15.89 -2.64
CA LYS A 292 -17.95 15.60 -4.07
C LYS A 292 -16.47 15.31 -4.33
N GLY A 293 -16.21 14.32 -5.17
CA GLY A 293 -14.86 13.90 -5.57
C GLY A 293 -14.29 12.74 -4.74
N VAL A 294 -13.87 11.68 -5.42
CA VAL A 294 -13.23 10.50 -4.83
C VAL A 294 -11.95 10.10 -5.55
N TYR A 295 -11.09 9.38 -4.84
CA TYR A 295 -10.08 8.50 -5.43
C TYR A 295 -10.53 7.04 -5.29
N TYR A 296 -10.27 6.25 -6.32
CA TYR A 296 -10.44 4.79 -6.29
C TYR A 296 -9.12 4.12 -5.92
N PHE A 297 -9.21 3.02 -5.17
CA PHE A 297 -8.02 2.34 -4.68
C PHE A 297 -8.15 0.82 -4.58
N LYS A 298 -7.01 0.15 -4.77
CA LYS A 298 -6.77 -1.25 -4.42
C LYS A 298 -6.31 -1.34 -2.96
N ASN A 299 -6.96 -2.17 -2.16
CA ASN A 299 -6.60 -2.42 -0.76
C ASN A 299 -5.88 -3.78 -0.60
N SER A 300 -5.35 -4.05 0.59
CA SER A 300 -4.64 -5.29 0.96
C SER A 300 -5.37 -6.10 2.04
N TRP A 301 -6.70 -6.01 2.11
CA TRP A 301 -7.53 -6.72 3.10
C TRP A 301 -8.27 -7.94 2.50
N GLY A 302 -7.90 -8.36 1.30
CA GLY A 302 -8.57 -9.42 0.55
C GLY A 302 -9.96 -9.02 0.05
N VAL A 303 -10.65 -9.99 -0.55
CA VAL A 303 -11.90 -9.76 -1.32
C VAL A 303 -13.19 -10.08 -0.56
N ARG A 304 -13.10 -10.64 0.65
CA ARG A 304 -14.28 -11.13 1.42
C ARG A 304 -14.85 -10.12 2.41
N GLY A 305 -14.12 -9.04 2.68
CA GLY A 305 -14.41 -8.07 3.74
C GLY A 305 -14.78 -6.70 3.21
N PHE A 306 -13.94 -5.71 3.50
CA PHE A 306 -14.07 -4.35 2.97
C PHE A 306 -14.12 -4.38 1.44
N GLY A 307 -15.01 -3.61 0.84
CA GLY A 307 -15.06 -3.51 -0.62
C GLY A 307 -15.49 -4.78 -1.36
N LYS A 308 -15.97 -5.83 -0.66
CA LYS A 308 -16.40 -7.09 -1.31
C LYS A 308 -17.55 -6.92 -2.32
N ARG A 309 -18.29 -5.81 -2.23
CA ARG A 309 -19.38 -5.41 -3.13
C ARG A 309 -19.08 -4.08 -3.83
N PHE A 310 -17.81 -3.68 -3.89
CA PHE A 310 -17.43 -2.48 -4.63
C PHE A 310 -17.71 -2.71 -6.12
N LYS A 311 -18.39 -1.74 -6.72
CA LYS A 311 -18.72 -1.71 -8.14
C LYS A 311 -18.33 -0.36 -8.72
N LEU A 312 -17.78 -0.37 -9.92
CA LEU A 312 -17.49 0.80 -10.74
C LEU A 312 -18.15 0.57 -12.10
N ASP A 313 -19.02 1.49 -12.52
CA ASP A 313 -19.76 1.40 -13.80
C ASP A 313 -20.46 0.05 -14.01
N GLY A 314 -21.07 -0.46 -12.93
CA GLY A 314 -21.75 -1.76 -12.91
C GLY A 314 -20.84 -2.98 -12.78
N ILE A 315 -19.54 -2.84 -13.04
CA ILE A 315 -18.53 -3.90 -12.98
C ILE A 315 -18.05 -4.11 -11.55
N SER A 316 -17.91 -5.37 -11.14
CA SER A 316 -17.50 -5.74 -9.78
C SER A 316 -15.97 -5.74 -9.63
N TYR A 317 -15.46 -5.03 -8.62
CA TYR A 317 -14.03 -5.07 -8.24
C TYR A 317 -13.89 -5.35 -6.73
N PRO A 318 -14.04 -6.60 -6.28
CA PRO A 318 -13.95 -6.95 -4.87
C PRO A 318 -12.60 -6.56 -4.25
N GLY A 319 -12.64 -5.97 -3.06
CA GLY A 319 -11.44 -5.54 -2.32
C GLY A 319 -10.88 -4.17 -2.74
N TYR A 320 -11.49 -3.54 -3.75
CA TYR A 320 -11.29 -2.14 -4.07
C TYR A 320 -12.22 -1.25 -3.23
N GLY A 321 -11.95 0.05 -3.24
CA GLY A 321 -12.77 1.04 -2.56
C GLY A 321 -12.66 2.43 -3.18
N MET A 322 -13.40 3.35 -2.58
CA MET A 322 -13.32 4.78 -2.86
C MET A 322 -13.11 5.56 -1.56
N ILE A 323 -12.35 6.63 -1.63
CA ILE A 323 -12.10 7.55 -0.52
C ILE A 323 -12.32 8.98 -1.01
N THR A 324 -12.95 9.82 -0.20
CA THR A 324 -13.15 11.22 -0.56
C THR A 324 -11.80 11.91 -0.81
N GLN A 325 -11.75 12.75 -1.85
CA GLN A 325 -10.53 13.50 -2.15
C GLN A 325 -10.13 14.41 -0.97
N LYS A 326 -11.11 14.99 -0.28
CA LYS A 326 -10.86 15.80 0.94
C LYS A 326 -10.07 15.02 2.00
N TYR A 327 -10.46 13.77 2.29
CA TYR A 327 -9.69 12.92 3.21
C TYR A 327 -8.28 12.71 2.67
N ALA A 328 -8.17 12.23 1.43
CA ALA A 328 -6.88 11.91 0.82
C ALA A 328 -5.91 13.09 0.84
N HIS A 329 -6.37 14.32 0.59
CA HIS A 329 -5.52 15.51 0.56
C HIS A 329 -5.17 16.04 1.95
N GLU A 330 -6.10 16.02 2.90
CA GLU A 330 -5.85 16.57 4.24
C GLU A 330 -5.11 15.61 5.17
N MET A 331 -5.23 14.30 4.94
CA MET A 331 -4.67 13.27 5.83
C MET A 331 -3.73 12.30 5.14
N GLY A 332 -3.65 12.36 3.82
CA GLY A 332 -2.83 11.46 3.04
C GLY A 332 -1.41 11.97 2.84
N SER A 333 -0.53 11.04 2.52
CA SER A 333 0.77 11.28 1.92
C SER A 333 0.86 10.41 0.69
N PHE A 334 1.18 11.01 -0.46
CA PHE A 334 1.25 10.32 -1.73
C PHE A 334 2.69 9.98 -2.08
N PHE A 335 2.91 8.82 -2.69
CA PHE A 335 4.23 8.33 -3.06
C PHE A 335 4.22 7.88 -4.51
N ARG A 336 5.19 8.38 -5.28
CA ARG A 336 5.39 8.06 -6.70
C ARG A 336 6.74 7.43 -6.91
N ILE A 337 6.77 6.45 -7.81
CA ILE A 337 7.98 5.72 -8.17
C ILE A 337 8.06 5.69 -9.67
N LYS A 338 9.24 6.00 -10.19
CA LYS A 338 9.55 6.08 -11.61
C LYS A 338 11.00 5.69 -11.83
#